data_AF-A0A928JVR7-F1
#
_entry.id   AF-A0A928JVR7-F1
#
_cell.length_a   1.000
_cell.length_b   1.000
_cell.length_c   1.000
_cell.angle_alpha   90.00
_cell.angle_beta   90.00
_cell.angle_gamma   90.00
#
_symmetry.space_group_name_H-M   'P 1'
#
loop_
_entity.id
_entity.type
_entity.pdbx_description
1 polymer ?
#
loop_
_entity_poly.entity_id
_entity_poly.type
_entity_poly.pdbx_seq_one_letter_code
_entity_poly.pdbx_strand_id
1 'polypeptide(L)'
;MAFDIQKYMTHGVTRVVFDSLWATARNSKEHKFLRDFASASRKASKKRYAAEKKGEHIPPFLIASITSSCNLHCAGCYSRSNNACCDSAPVDQLTAQEWNNVFEEADELGISFILLAGGEPLMRYDVIKEAAKHKNIMFPIFTNGTFLHEKYLEVFDENRNLIPIISIEGNEKITDERRGEGVYKQVTSAMQSIKNRDMIFGASVTVTTENIYEVYSEEFLNSLADMGCKAVIFVEFVPVTEESKHLAPGEKEHEFMAKAVKRLRRTKRRMVYIAFPGDEKSSGGCVAAGRGFFHINSHGGAEPCPFSPYSDINVKDTSLREALKSPLFTAIREQGLLIDDHIGGCTLYMNREKVEEIVNAK
;
A
#
# COMPACT_ATOMS: atom_id res chain seq x y z
N MET A 1 17.88 1.97 18.81
CA MET A 1 17.99 2.21 17.36
C MET A 1 16.61 2.57 16.83
N ALA A 2 16.46 3.70 16.15
CA ALA A 2 15.21 4.07 15.50
C ALA A 2 14.86 3.05 14.41
N PHE A 3 13.58 2.71 14.27
CA PHE A 3 13.10 1.82 13.22
C PHE A 3 13.06 2.57 11.88
N ASP A 4 13.88 2.12 10.94
CA ASP A 4 13.92 2.65 9.58
C ASP A 4 12.98 1.82 8.71
N ILE A 5 11.87 2.41 8.25
CA ILE A 5 10.85 1.70 7.48
C ILE A 5 11.37 1.25 6.12
N GLN A 6 12.22 2.04 5.46
CA GLN A 6 12.82 1.66 4.18
C GLN A 6 13.74 0.46 4.38
N LYS A 7 14.56 0.50 5.43
CA LYS A 7 15.42 -0.62 5.80
C LYS A 7 14.58 -1.81 6.23
N TYR A 8 13.52 -1.65 7.01
CA TYR A 8 12.66 -2.75 7.46
C TYR A 8 11.85 -3.36 6.31
N MET A 9 11.35 -2.58 5.36
CA MET A 9 10.69 -3.10 4.17
C MET A 9 11.69 -3.76 3.23
N THR A 10 12.87 -3.15 3.01
CA THR A 10 13.93 -3.77 2.20
C THR A 10 14.45 -5.06 2.84
N HIS A 11 14.69 -5.06 4.16
CA HIS A 11 15.10 -6.23 4.93
C HIS A 11 13.95 -7.21 5.13
N GLY A 12 12.71 -6.74 5.15
CA GLY A 12 11.49 -7.53 5.30
C GLY A 12 11.17 -8.27 4.01
N VAL A 13 11.30 -7.61 2.86
CA VAL A 13 11.29 -8.24 1.53
C VAL A 13 12.49 -9.18 1.42
N THR A 14 13.69 -8.76 1.77
CA THR A 14 14.89 -9.63 1.80
C THR A 14 14.72 -10.81 2.77
N ARG A 15 14.00 -10.66 3.87
CA ARG A 15 13.73 -11.72 4.85
C ARG A 15 12.58 -12.61 4.42
N VAL A 16 11.53 -12.09 3.78
CA VAL A 16 10.54 -12.91 3.08
C VAL A 16 11.24 -13.70 1.99
N VAL A 17 12.22 -13.11 1.29
CA VAL A 17 13.10 -13.81 0.36
C VAL A 17 13.90 -14.89 1.09
N PHE A 18 14.60 -14.59 2.19
CA PHE A 18 15.44 -15.57 2.92
C PHE A 18 14.66 -16.65 3.69
N ASP A 19 13.54 -16.32 4.33
CA ASP A 19 12.65 -17.27 4.99
C ASP A 19 11.92 -18.11 3.92
N SER A 20 11.62 -17.53 2.74
CA SER A 20 11.22 -18.30 1.56
C SER A 20 12.36 -19.19 1.08
N LEU A 21 13.63 -18.77 1.06
CA LEU A 21 14.75 -19.64 0.66
C LEU A 21 14.84 -20.94 1.48
N TRP A 22 14.41 -20.93 2.75
CA TRP A 22 14.33 -22.13 3.59
C TRP A 22 12.97 -22.85 3.51
N ALA A 23 11.86 -22.13 3.34
CA ALA A 23 10.51 -22.71 3.24
C ALA A 23 10.14 -23.19 1.81
N THR A 24 10.82 -22.68 0.78
CA THR A 24 10.54 -22.87 -0.65
C THR A 24 11.62 -23.66 -1.37
N ALA A 25 12.27 -24.61 -0.70
CA ALA A 25 12.96 -25.71 -1.40
C ALA A 25 12.03 -26.45 -2.41
N ARG A 26 10.72 -26.15 -2.40
CA ARG A 26 9.68 -26.68 -3.30
C ARG A 26 9.20 -25.75 -4.43
N ASN A 27 9.37 -24.42 -4.38
CA ASN A 27 8.88 -23.50 -5.43
C ASN A 27 10.04 -22.76 -6.14
N SER A 28 10.45 -23.29 -7.29
CA SER A 28 11.56 -22.76 -8.09
C SER A 28 11.23 -21.43 -8.79
N LYS A 29 9.95 -21.18 -9.15
CA LYS A 29 9.51 -19.93 -9.79
C LYS A 29 9.67 -18.75 -8.84
N GLU A 30 9.15 -18.90 -7.62
CA GLU A 30 9.17 -17.86 -6.60
C GLU A 30 10.60 -17.53 -6.18
N HIS A 31 11.42 -18.54 -5.88
CA HIS A 31 12.82 -18.34 -5.54
C HIS A 31 13.57 -17.59 -6.66
N LYS A 32 13.42 -18.03 -7.92
CA LYS A 32 14.05 -17.34 -9.06
C LYS A 32 13.66 -15.87 -9.11
N PHE A 33 12.37 -15.57 -9.04
CA PHE A 33 11.88 -14.19 -9.04
C PHE A 33 12.47 -13.37 -7.89
N LEU A 34 12.39 -13.86 -6.66
CA LEU A 34 12.85 -13.15 -5.47
C LEU A 34 14.36 -12.84 -5.51
N ARG A 35 15.16 -13.75 -6.05
CA ARG A 35 16.60 -13.53 -6.26
C ARG A 35 16.85 -12.46 -7.33
N ASP A 36 16.14 -12.54 -8.45
CA ASP A 36 16.30 -11.61 -9.56
C ASP A 36 15.83 -10.20 -9.13
N PHE A 37 14.71 -10.11 -8.40
CA PHE A 37 14.21 -8.88 -7.78
C PHE A 37 15.18 -8.31 -6.74
N ALA A 38 15.81 -9.14 -5.90
CA ALA A 38 16.82 -8.65 -4.95
C ALA A 38 18.01 -7.98 -5.66
N SER A 39 18.40 -8.48 -6.84
CA SER A 39 19.41 -7.84 -7.69
C SER A 39 18.91 -6.51 -8.27
N ALA A 40 17.69 -6.48 -8.81
CA ALA A 40 17.05 -5.27 -9.33
C ALA A 40 16.91 -4.18 -8.25
N SER A 41 16.43 -4.54 -7.06
CA SER A 41 16.28 -3.64 -5.91
C SER A 41 17.62 -3.02 -5.47
N ARG A 42 18.72 -3.78 -5.50
CA ARG A 42 20.07 -3.23 -5.24
C ARG A 42 20.49 -2.22 -6.32
N LYS A 43 20.18 -2.47 -7.60
CA LYS A 43 20.45 -1.52 -8.68
C LYS A 43 19.61 -0.24 -8.52
N ALA A 44 18.33 -0.39 -8.23
CA ALA A 44 17.42 0.72 -7.94
C ALA A 44 17.93 1.59 -6.78
N SER A 45 18.37 0.96 -5.68
CA SER A 45 18.99 1.66 -4.54
C SER A 45 20.24 2.46 -4.94
N LYS A 46 21.11 1.90 -5.81
CA LYS A 46 22.27 2.63 -6.34
C LYS A 46 21.86 3.83 -7.20
N LYS A 47 20.81 3.72 -8.01
CA LYS A 47 20.27 4.83 -8.81
C LYS A 47 19.81 5.97 -7.88
N ARG A 48 18.98 5.65 -6.88
CA ARG A 48 18.50 6.63 -5.90
C ARG A 48 19.64 7.29 -5.12
N TYR A 49 20.63 6.51 -4.68
CA TYR A 49 21.81 7.07 -4.00
C TYR A 49 22.64 8.01 -4.90
N ALA A 50 22.73 7.72 -6.20
CA ALA A 50 23.40 8.60 -7.15
C ALA A 50 22.61 9.88 -7.44
N ALA A 51 21.27 9.81 -7.44
CA ALA A 51 20.39 10.98 -7.54
C ALA A 51 20.49 11.85 -6.27
N GLU A 52 20.51 11.23 -5.09
CA GLU A 52 20.65 11.91 -3.80
C GLU A 52 21.94 12.75 -3.75
N LYS A 53 23.07 12.21 -4.26
CA LYS A 53 24.34 12.94 -4.38
C LYS A 53 24.29 14.18 -5.28
N LYS A 54 23.31 14.25 -6.17
CA LYS A 54 23.06 15.40 -7.06
C LYS A 54 22.01 16.35 -6.48
N GLY A 55 21.57 16.13 -5.24
CA GLY A 55 20.53 16.93 -4.59
C GLY A 55 19.11 16.54 -5.02
N GLU A 56 18.92 15.38 -5.63
CA GLU A 56 17.62 14.91 -6.10
C GLU A 56 17.18 13.69 -5.30
N HIS A 57 16.28 13.92 -4.35
CA HIS A 57 15.72 12.85 -3.53
C HIS A 57 14.65 12.08 -4.31
N ILE A 58 14.83 10.75 -4.42
CA ILE A 58 13.88 9.85 -5.07
C ILE A 58 13.35 8.84 -4.04
N PRO A 59 12.03 8.78 -3.79
CA PRO A 59 11.46 7.80 -2.89
C PRO A 59 11.54 6.38 -3.47
N PRO A 60 11.72 5.33 -2.66
CA PRO A 60 11.71 3.94 -3.15
C PRO A 60 10.31 3.39 -3.45
N PHE A 61 9.26 4.06 -2.98
CA PHE A 61 7.86 3.64 -3.07
C PHE A 61 7.01 4.65 -3.84
N LEU A 62 6.04 4.12 -4.59
CA LEU A 62 4.94 4.87 -5.19
C LEU A 62 3.62 4.17 -4.83
N ILE A 63 2.57 4.95 -4.59
CA ILE A 63 1.20 4.43 -4.54
C ILE A 63 0.51 4.84 -5.85
N ALA A 64 -0.14 3.91 -6.52
CA ALA A 64 -0.87 4.15 -7.76
C ALA A 64 -2.33 3.71 -7.59
N SER A 65 -3.26 4.67 -7.52
CA SER A 65 -4.70 4.38 -7.55
C SER A 65 -5.15 4.29 -9.00
N ILE A 66 -5.19 3.08 -9.55
CA ILE A 66 -5.33 2.88 -11.00
C ILE A 66 -6.78 3.00 -11.53
N THR A 67 -7.74 3.15 -10.63
CA THR A 67 -9.15 3.35 -10.95
C THR A 67 -9.91 4.01 -9.80
N SER A 68 -10.96 4.77 -10.14
CA SER A 68 -12.00 5.25 -9.22
C SER A 68 -13.19 4.30 -9.07
N SER A 69 -13.23 3.16 -9.77
CA SER A 69 -14.37 2.23 -9.68
C SER A 69 -14.12 1.14 -8.64
N CYS A 70 -15.16 0.77 -7.91
CA CYS A 70 -15.14 -0.38 -6.99
C CYS A 70 -16.48 -1.10 -7.05
N ASN A 71 -16.45 -2.43 -7.00
CA ASN A 71 -17.64 -3.27 -6.95
C ASN A 71 -18.25 -3.39 -5.54
N LEU A 72 -17.59 -2.85 -4.51
CA LEU A 72 -18.07 -2.86 -3.12
C LEU A 72 -18.30 -1.44 -2.58
N HIS A 73 -19.10 -1.35 -1.53
CA HIS A 73 -19.46 -0.11 -0.82
C HIS A 73 -19.15 -0.25 0.67
N CYS A 74 -17.88 -0.53 0.98
CA CYS A 74 -17.48 -0.82 2.35
C CYS A 74 -17.82 0.33 3.32
N ALA A 75 -18.30 -0.02 4.52
CA ALA A 75 -18.53 0.94 5.59
C ALA A 75 -17.21 1.64 5.98
N GLY A 76 -17.21 2.98 5.98
CA GLY A 76 -16.03 3.79 6.27
C GLY A 76 -14.93 3.73 5.19
N CYS A 77 -15.29 3.54 3.92
CA CYS A 77 -14.33 3.60 2.81
C CYS A 77 -13.84 5.04 2.57
N TYR A 78 -12.58 5.33 2.94
CA TYR A 78 -11.98 6.67 2.77
C TYR A 78 -12.05 7.17 1.31
N SER A 79 -11.83 6.27 0.34
CA SER A 79 -11.77 6.59 -1.09
C SER A 79 -13.15 7.00 -1.63
N ARG A 80 -14.24 6.44 -1.09
CA ARG A 80 -15.59 6.92 -1.42
C ARG A 80 -15.90 8.24 -0.71
N SER A 81 -15.50 8.36 0.56
CA SER A 81 -15.74 9.59 1.34
C SER A 81 -15.00 10.82 0.79
N ASN A 82 -13.84 10.65 0.16
CA ASN A 82 -13.09 11.74 -0.48
C ASN A 82 -13.39 11.90 -1.99
N ASN A 83 -14.42 11.20 -2.51
CA ASN A 83 -14.81 11.18 -3.92
C ASN A 83 -13.75 10.66 -4.91
N ALA A 84 -12.67 10.04 -4.43
CA ALA A 84 -11.70 9.37 -5.30
C ALA A 84 -12.25 8.05 -5.89
N CYS A 85 -13.27 7.47 -5.26
CA CYS A 85 -14.02 6.32 -5.74
C CYS A 85 -15.51 6.65 -5.88
N CYS A 86 -16.08 6.32 -7.04
CA CYS A 86 -17.46 6.65 -7.39
C CYS A 86 -18.11 5.56 -8.26
N ASP A 87 -19.44 5.55 -8.30
CA ASP A 87 -20.23 4.61 -9.11
C ASP A 87 -20.49 5.13 -10.54
N SER A 88 -20.13 6.39 -10.82
CA SER A 88 -20.18 6.95 -12.16
C SER A 88 -19.16 6.26 -13.08
N ALA A 89 -19.47 6.22 -14.37
CA ALA A 89 -18.54 5.71 -15.38
C ALA A 89 -17.17 6.42 -15.24
N PRO A 90 -16.06 5.68 -15.29
CA PRO A 90 -14.73 6.29 -15.36
C PRO A 90 -14.63 7.25 -16.55
N VAL A 91 -14.35 8.52 -16.28
CA VAL A 91 -14.09 9.53 -17.31
C VAL A 91 -12.67 10.03 -17.10
N ASP A 92 -11.92 10.17 -18.19
CA ASP A 92 -10.59 10.78 -18.21
C ASP A 92 -9.56 10.12 -17.25
N GLN A 93 -9.69 8.82 -16.99
CA GLN A 93 -8.66 8.06 -16.28
C GLN A 93 -7.49 7.73 -17.19
N LEU A 94 -6.31 7.56 -16.60
CA LEU A 94 -5.14 7.05 -17.31
C LEU A 94 -5.45 5.68 -17.96
N THR A 95 -5.13 5.60 -19.24
CA THR A 95 -5.13 4.39 -20.04
C THR A 95 -4.06 3.41 -19.54
N ALA A 96 -4.15 2.15 -19.95
CA ALA A 96 -3.11 1.17 -19.64
C ALA A 96 -1.73 1.61 -20.14
N GLN A 97 -1.66 2.24 -21.32
CA GLN A 97 -0.39 2.71 -21.88
C GLN A 97 0.21 3.86 -21.05
N GLU A 98 -0.60 4.82 -20.59
CA GLU A 98 -0.10 5.89 -19.73
C GLU A 98 0.38 5.35 -18.38
N TRP A 99 -0.33 4.37 -17.79
CA TRP A 99 0.17 3.67 -16.59
C TRP A 99 1.47 2.92 -16.85
N ASN A 100 1.62 2.28 -18.01
CA ASN A 100 2.89 1.65 -18.39
C ASN A 100 4.03 2.67 -18.43
N ASN A 101 3.80 3.86 -18.98
CA ASN A 101 4.80 4.93 -19.01
C ASN A 101 5.18 5.37 -17.59
N VAL A 102 4.20 5.54 -16.69
CA VAL A 102 4.46 5.83 -15.26
C VAL A 102 5.33 4.74 -14.62
N PHE A 103 5.07 3.46 -14.89
CA PHE A 103 5.87 2.36 -14.35
C PHE A 103 7.29 2.31 -14.93
N GLU A 104 7.46 2.63 -16.21
CA GLU A 104 8.76 2.71 -16.87
C GLU A 104 9.60 3.84 -16.26
N GLU A 105 9.04 5.05 -16.16
CA GLU A 105 9.70 6.19 -15.53
C GLU A 105 10.05 5.92 -14.05
N ALA A 106 9.17 5.19 -13.34
CA ALA A 106 9.43 4.75 -11.98
C ALA A 106 10.66 3.83 -11.89
N ASP A 107 10.80 2.81 -12.75
CA ASP A 107 11.99 1.94 -12.78
C ASP A 107 13.25 2.74 -13.15
N GLU A 108 13.15 3.67 -14.10
CA GLU A 108 14.25 4.55 -14.51
C GLU A 108 14.79 5.37 -13.35
N LEU A 109 13.90 5.99 -12.56
CA LEU A 109 14.24 6.73 -11.33
C LEU A 109 14.79 5.82 -10.22
N GLY A 110 14.51 4.53 -10.31
CA GLY A 110 14.85 3.55 -9.29
C GLY A 110 13.79 3.44 -8.21
N ILE A 111 12.54 3.76 -8.48
CA ILE A 111 11.41 3.33 -7.65
C ILE A 111 11.23 1.82 -7.90
N SER A 112 11.22 1.01 -6.84
CA SER A 112 11.23 -0.46 -6.98
C SER A 112 10.01 -1.15 -6.36
N PHE A 113 9.11 -0.36 -5.77
CA PHE A 113 7.86 -0.84 -5.17
C PHE A 113 6.73 0.11 -5.56
N ILE A 114 5.70 -0.42 -6.21
CA ILE A 114 4.52 0.35 -6.58
C ILE A 114 3.30 -0.35 -6.02
N LEU A 115 2.66 0.24 -5.01
CA LEU A 115 1.43 -0.30 -4.45
C LEU A 115 0.27 0.06 -5.38
N LEU A 116 -0.36 -0.93 -5.99
CA LEU A 116 -1.56 -0.73 -6.80
C LEU A 116 -2.79 -0.75 -5.90
N ALA A 117 -3.53 0.33 -5.94
CA ALA A 117 -4.78 0.56 -5.21
C ALA A 117 -5.84 1.14 -6.16
N GLY A 118 -6.92 1.69 -5.61
CA GLY A 118 -7.94 2.42 -6.36
C GLY A 118 -9.20 2.63 -5.54
N GLY A 119 -10.34 2.55 -6.22
CA GLY A 119 -11.40 1.65 -5.78
C GLY A 119 -10.89 0.20 -5.75
N GLU A 120 -11.35 -0.66 -6.66
CA GLU A 120 -10.86 -2.05 -6.79
C GLU A 120 -9.89 -2.18 -7.99
N PRO A 121 -8.57 -2.32 -7.78
CA PRO A 121 -7.59 -2.36 -8.86
C PRO A 121 -7.78 -3.55 -9.81
N LEU A 122 -8.34 -4.69 -9.35
CA LEU A 122 -8.60 -5.84 -10.22
C LEU A 122 -9.79 -5.63 -11.18
N MET A 123 -10.42 -4.45 -11.20
CA MET A 123 -11.29 -4.07 -12.30
C MET A 123 -10.49 -3.62 -13.55
N ARG A 124 -9.20 -3.27 -13.38
CA ARG A 124 -8.30 -2.81 -14.46
C ARG A 124 -7.33 -3.90 -14.92
N TYR A 125 -7.88 -4.99 -15.48
CA TYR A 125 -7.08 -6.12 -16.00
C TYR A 125 -6.02 -5.68 -17.03
N ASP A 126 -6.34 -4.64 -17.82
CA ASP A 126 -5.44 -3.99 -18.75
C ASP A 126 -4.18 -3.43 -18.06
N VAL A 127 -4.35 -2.66 -16.98
CA VAL A 127 -3.24 -2.06 -16.22
C VAL A 127 -2.46 -3.12 -15.44
N ILE A 128 -3.13 -4.13 -14.89
CA ILE A 128 -2.46 -5.24 -14.19
C ILE A 128 -1.50 -5.98 -15.14
N LYS A 129 -1.89 -6.17 -16.41
CA LYS A 129 -0.99 -6.76 -17.43
C LYS A 129 0.20 -5.86 -17.77
N GLU A 130 0.04 -4.54 -17.74
CA GLU A 130 1.16 -3.63 -17.92
C GLU A 130 2.14 -3.71 -16.74
N ALA A 131 1.64 -3.65 -15.50
CA ALA A 131 2.45 -3.86 -14.30
C ALA A 131 3.21 -5.20 -14.31
N ALA A 132 2.59 -6.26 -14.85
CA ALA A 132 3.22 -7.57 -14.98
C ALA A 132 4.54 -7.54 -15.79
N LYS A 133 4.70 -6.62 -16.75
CA LYS A 133 5.89 -6.53 -17.61
C LYS A 133 7.12 -6.01 -16.86
N HIS A 134 6.92 -5.23 -15.80
CA HIS A 134 7.97 -4.53 -15.06
C HIS A 134 8.60 -5.39 -13.95
N LYS A 135 9.42 -6.39 -14.33
CA LYS A 135 10.00 -7.38 -13.40
C LYS A 135 10.97 -6.81 -12.36
N ASN A 136 11.48 -5.61 -12.58
CA ASN A 136 12.35 -4.91 -11.63
C ASN A 136 11.58 -4.22 -10.50
N ILE A 137 10.25 -4.10 -10.65
CA ILE A 137 9.34 -3.48 -9.69
C ILE A 137 8.47 -4.57 -9.08
N MET A 138 8.30 -4.49 -7.75
CA MET A 138 7.32 -5.29 -7.04
C MET A 138 6.02 -4.50 -6.91
N PHE A 139 4.90 -5.14 -7.25
CA PHE A 139 3.56 -4.56 -7.20
C PHE A 139 2.70 -5.27 -6.15
N PRO A 140 2.71 -4.83 -4.88
CA PRO A 140 1.65 -5.17 -3.96
C PRO A 140 0.31 -4.62 -4.46
N ILE A 141 -0.70 -5.46 -4.61
CA ILE A 141 -2.02 -5.07 -5.11
C ILE A 141 -3.02 -5.15 -3.96
N PHE A 142 -3.48 -4.00 -3.49
CA PHE A 142 -4.51 -3.91 -2.45
C PHE A 142 -5.87 -4.21 -3.08
N THR A 143 -6.40 -5.39 -2.82
CA THR A 143 -7.66 -5.85 -3.41
C THR A 143 -8.66 -6.24 -2.32
N ASN A 144 -9.95 -6.05 -2.62
CA ASN A 144 -11.05 -6.61 -1.84
C ASN A 144 -11.22 -8.12 -2.04
N GLY A 145 -10.49 -8.71 -3.00
CA GLY A 145 -10.40 -10.14 -3.24
C GLY A 145 -11.54 -10.76 -4.06
N THR A 146 -12.59 -10.03 -4.41
CA THR A 146 -13.77 -10.59 -5.11
C THR A 146 -13.48 -10.93 -6.58
N PHE A 147 -12.41 -10.39 -7.16
CA PHE A 147 -11.96 -10.67 -8.52
C PHE A 147 -10.85 -11.74 -8.60
N LEU A 148 -10.46 -12.37 -7.49
CA LEU A 148 -9.40 -13.38 -7.46
C LEU A 148 -9.88 -14.77 -7.94
N HIS A 149 -10.41 -14.80 -9.16
CA HIS A 149 -10.78 -16.02 -9.88
C HIS A 149 -9.64 -16.51 -10.80
N GLU A 150 -9.82 -17.64 -11.46
CA GLU A 150 -8.80 -18.35 -12.26
C GLU A 150 -7.95 -17.43 -13.16
N LYS A 151 -8.60 -16.58 -13.97
CA LYS A 151 -7.90 -15.64 -14.87
C LYS A 151 -6.88 -14.74 -14.18
N TYR A 152 -7.15 -14.25 -12.96
CA TYR A 152 -6.19 -13.44 -12.21
C TYR A 152 -5.14 -14.31 -11.52
N LEU A 153 -5.54 -15.50 -11.05
CA LEU A 153 -4.61 -16.47 -10.45
C LEU A 153 -3.56 -16.93 -11.46
N GLU A 154 -3.92 -17.14 -12.73
CA GLU A 154 -2.99 -17.44 -13.82
C GLU A 154 -1.99 -16.29 -14.04
N VAL A 155 -2.49 -15.05 -14.16
CA VAL A 155 -1.62 -13.87 -14.34
C VAL A 155 -0.63 -13.73 -13.19
N PHE A 156 -1.07 -13.89 -11.95
CA PHE A 156 -0.19 -13.81 -10.78
C PHE A 156 0.74 -15.03 -10.67
N ASP A 157 0.34 -16.20 -11.19
CA ASP A 157 1.22 -17.38 -11.25
C ASP A 157 2.40 -17.18 -12.19
N GLU A 158 2.12 -16.62 -13.36
CA GLU A 158 3.11 -16.29 -14.38
C GLU A 158 3.98 -15.08 -13.98
N ASN A 159 3.42 -14.17 -13.17
CA ASN A 159 4.04 -12.88 -12.88
C ASN A 159 4.18 -12.66 -11.37
N ARG A 160 5.20 -13.29 -10.77
CA ARG A 160 5.51 -13.24 -9.32
C ARG A 160 5.83 -11.84 -8.77
N ASN A 161 6.03 -10.85 -9.64
CA ASN A 161 6.15 -9.46 -9.24
C ASN A 161 4.83 -8.82 -8.82
N LEU A 162 3.69 -9.46 -9.12
CA LEU A 162 2.36 -9.06 -8.67
C LEU A 162 2.04 -9.82 -7.38
N ILE A 163 1.85 -9.11 -6.28
CA ILE A 163 1.61 -9.71 -4.97
C ILE A 163 0.24 -9.27 -4.45
N PRO A 164 -0.78 -10.14 -4.44
CA PRO A 164 -2.08 -9.78 -3.87
C PRO A 164 -1.95 -9.51 -2.36
N ILE A 165 -2.45 -8.37 -1.94
CA ILE A 165 -2.66 -7.99 -0.54
C ILE A 165 -4.17 -7.93 -0.33
N ILE A 166 -4.71 -8.99 0.27
CA ILE A 166 -6.15 -9.24 0.34
C ILE A 166 -6.71 -8.58 1.58
N SER A 167 -7.74 -7.78 1.39
CA SER A 167 -8.33 -7.03 2.49
C SER A 167 -9.29 -7.89 3.33
N ILE A 168 -9.10 -7.91 4.65
CA ILE A 168 -9.90 -8.71 5.60
C ILE A 168 -9.88 -8.02 6.97
N GLU A 169 -10.98 -8.03 7.72
CA GLU A 169 -11.16 -7.13 8.88
C GLU A 169 -11.25 -7.86 10.23
N GLY A 170 -11.10 -9.18 10.22
CA GLY A 170 -11.29 -10.06 11.36
C GLY A 170 -11.98 -11.35 10.93
N ASN A 171 -12.78 -11.92 11.82
CA ASN A 171 -13.67 -13.03 11.48
C ASN A 171 -14.73 -12.67 10.42
N GLU A 172 -15.56 -13.66 10.08
CA GLU A 172 -16.63 -13.54 9.08
C GLU A 172 -17.59 -12.41 9.38
N LYS A 173 -18.08 -12.33 10.62
CA LYS A 173 -19.02 -11.29 11.04
C LYS A 173 -18.46 -9.88 10.81
N ILE A 174 -17.27 -9.59 11.33
CA ILE A 174 -16.66 -8.24 11.23
C ILE A 174 -16.31 -7.90 9.78
N THR A 175 -15.81 -8.88 9.03
CA THR A 175 -15.46 -8.68 7.62
C THR A 175 -16.71 -8.37 6.79
N ASP A 176 -17.78 -9.14 6.97
CA ASP A 176 -19.01 -8.98 6.20
C ASP A 176 -19.80 -7.72 6.61
N GLU A 177 -19.83 -7.39 7.91
CA GLU A 177 -20.42 -6.13 8.40
C GLU A 177 -19.79 -4.90 7.73
N ARG A 178 -18.47 -4.92 7.52
CA ARG A 178 -17.77 -3.80 6.88
C ARG A 178 -17.78 -3.87 5.36
N ARG A 179 -17.68 -5.05 4.75
CA ARG A 179 -17.37 -5.20 3.31
C ARG A 179 -18.54 -5.71 2.47
N GLY A 180 -19.59 -6.24 3.09
CA GLY A 180 -20.74 -6.86 2.46
C GLY A 180 -20.83 -8.35 2.75
N GLU A 181 -22.06 -8.87 2.78
CA GLU A 181 -22.37 -10.27 3.07
C GLU A 181 -21.65 -11.24 2.12
N GLY A 182 -21.02 -12.28 2.68
CA GLY A 182 -20.33 -13.33 1.95
C GLY A 182 -18.93 -12.96 1.46
N VAL A 183 -18.45 -11.74 1.69
CA VAL A 183 -17.11 -11.31 1.29
C VAL A 183 -16.04 -12.13 2.00
N TYR A 184 -16.17 -12.40 3.30
CA TYR A 184 -15.23 -13.22 4.06
C TYR A 184 -15.01 -14.59 3.42
N LYS A 185 -16.11 -15.26 3.03
CA LYS A 185 -16.04 -16.57 2.38
C LYS A 185 -15.35 -16.49 1.02
N GLN A 186 -15.61 -15.44 0.24
CA GLN A 186 -14.94 -15.24 -1.04
C GLN A 186 -13.43 -15.02 -0.86
N VAL A 187 -13.02 -14.13 0.05
CA VAL A 187 -11.60 -13.81 0.25
C VAL A 187 -10.82 -14.99 0.83
N THR A 188 -11.39 -15.73 1.79
CA THR A 188 -10.75 -16.93 2.35
C THR A 188 -10.63 -18.06 1.32
N SER A 189 -11.64 -18.23 0.45
CA SER A 189 -11.55 -19.15 -0.70
C SER A 189 -10.45 -18.73 -1.68
N ALA A 190 -10.30 -17.43 -1.95
CA ALA A 190 -9.23 -16.92 -2.81
C ALA A 190 -7.84 -17.15 -2.19
N MET A 191 -7.67 -16.89 -0.88
CA MET A 191 -6.44 -17.18 -0.14
C MET A 191 -6.06 -18.66 -0.25
N GLN A 192 -7.03 -19.57 -0.09
CA GLN A 192 -6.79 -21.01 -0.23
C GLN A 192 -6.36 -21.39 -1.65
N SER A 193 -6.99 -20.81 -2.68
CA SER A 193 -6.60 -21.02 -4.09
C SER A 193 -5.18 -20.53 -4.38
N ILE A 194 -4.78 -19.38 -3.82
CA ILE A 194 -3.42 -18.84 -3.95
C ILE A 194 -2.42 -19.73 -3.23
N LYS A 195 -2.74 -20.19 -2.01
CA LYS A 195 -1.92 -21.13 -1.25
C LYS A 195 -1.69 -22.43 -2.02
N ASN A 196 -2.73 -22.98 -2.66
CA ASN A 196 -2.63 -24.21 -3.45
C ASN A 196 -1.72 -24.07 -4.69
N ARG A 197 -1.43 -22.85 -5.13
CA ARG A 197 -0.51 -22.52 -6.22
C ARG A 197 0.88 -22.10 -5.74
N ASP A 198 1.14 -22.23 -4.43
CA ASP A 198 2.38 -21.84 -3.76
C ASP A 198 2.80 -20.38 -4.05
N MET A 199 1.84 -19.46 -4.23
CA MET A 199 2.14 -18.05 -4.51
C MET A 199 2.19 -17.23 -3.22
N ILE A 200 3.01 -16.18 -3.23
CA ILE A 200 3.08 -15.24 -2.12
C ILE A 200 1.87 -14.30 -2.16
N PHE A 201 1.23 -14.12 -1.00
CA PHE A 201 0.22 -13.10 -0.78
C PHE A 201 0.31 -12.55 0.64
N GLY A 202 -0.30 -11.39 0.84
CA GLY A 202 -0.47 -10.75 2.13
C GLY A 202 -1.93 -10.47 2.46
N ALA A 203 -2.16 -9.99 3.67
CA ALA A 203 -3.43 -9.44 4.12
C ALA A 203 -3.27 -7.96 4.44
N SER A 204 -4.32 -7.18 4.20
CA SER A 204 -4.45 -5.81 4.70
C SER A 204 -5.67 -5.73 5.61
N VAL A 205 -5.51 -5.06 6.74
CA VAL A 205 -6.55 -4.89 7.76
C VAL A 205 -6.71 -3.40 8.01
N THR A 206 -7.93 -2.88 7.94
CA THR A 206 -8.20 -1.53 8.46
C THR A 206 -8.48 -1.65 9.95
N VAL A 207 -7.61 -1.10 10.79
CA VAL A 207 -7.75 -1.17 12.24
C VAL A 207 -8.67 -0.05 12.71
N THR A 208 -9.80 -0.44 13.29
CA THR A 208 -10.78 0.44 13.93
C THR A 208 -10.82 0.16 15.44
N THR A 209 -11.46 1.04 16.20
CA THR A 209 -11.79 0.79 17.62
C THR A 209 -12.62 -0.48 17.84
N GLU A 210 -13.36 -0.92 16.83
CA GLU A 210 -14.26 -2.07 16.92
C GLU A 210 -13.57 -3.42 16.66
N ASN A 211 -12.52 -3.46 15.81
CA ASN A 211 -11.86 -4.72 15.45
C ASN A 211 -10.46 -4.89 16.04
N ILE A 212 -9.91 -3.86 16.69
CA ILE A 212 -8.52 -3.82 17.16
C ILE A 212 -8.10 -5.06 17.97
N TYR A 213 -8.93 -5.55 18.89
CA TYR A 213 -8.56 -6.70 19.71
C TYR A 213 -8.60 -8.02 18.93
N GLU A 214 -9.54 -8.14 17.99
CA GLU A 214 -9.67 -9.31 17.10
C GLU A 214 -8.46 -9.42 16.17
N VAL A 215 -8.13 -8.34 15.48
CA VAL A 215 -7.12 -8.37 14.40
C VAL A 215 -5.69 -8.48 14.92
N TYR A 216 -5.47 -8.16 16.20
CA TYR A 216 -4.21 -8.40 16.90
C TYR A 216 -4.22 -9.68 17.76
N SER A 217 -5.32 -10.44 17.75
CA SER A 217 -5.42 -11.71 18.46
C SER A 217 -4.49 -12.77 17.86
N GLU A 218 -4.08 -13.74 18.69
CA GLU A 218 -3.30 -14.87 18.18
C GLU A 218 -4.12 -15.76 17.26
N GLU A 219 -5.41 -15.91 17.53
CA GLU A 219 -6.33 -16.74 16.75
C GLU A 219 -6.42 -16.27 15.30
N PHE A 220 -6.75 -14.99 15.09
CA PHE A 220 -6.86 -14.41 13.76
C PHE A 220 -5.53 -14.47 12.99
N LEU A 221 -4.41 -14.11 13.64
CA LEU A 221 -3.11 -14.11 12.97
C LEU A 221 -2.58 -15.51 12.68
N ASN A 222 -2.87 -16.50 13.53
CA ASN A 222 -2.54 -17.89 13.25
C ASN A 222 -3.39 -18.40 12.08
N SER A 223 -4.69 -18.07 12.04
CA SER A 223 -5.58 -18.40 10.91
C SER A 223 -5.04 -17.88 9.58
N LEU A 224 -4.65 -16.59 9.51
CA LEU A 224 -4.00 -16.03 8.31
C LEU A 224 -2.73 -16.79 7.93
N ALA A 225 -1.86 -17.07 8.91
CA ALA A 225 -0.62 -17.79 8.67
C ALA A 225 -0.85 -19.22 8.17
N ASP A 226 -1.90 -19.89 8.64
CA ASP A 226 -2.29 -21.24 8.26
C ASP A 226 -2.95 -21.26 6.87
N MET A 227 -3.63 -20.20 6.47
CA MET A 227 -4.04 -19.94 5.08
C MET A 227 -2.87 -19.58 4.16
N GLY A 228 -1.64 -19.48 4.68
CA GLY A 228 -0.43 -19.28 3.88
C GLY A 228 -0.02 -17.82 3.71
N CYS A 229 -0.70 -16.88 4.37
CA CYS A 229 -0.37 -15.45 4.35
C CYS A 229 1.08 -15.22 4.78
N LYS A 230 1.79 -14.31 4.11
CA LYS A 230 3.21 -13.99 4.36
C LYS A 230 3.44 -12.62 4.94
N ALA A 231 2.48 -11.72 4.81
CA ALA A 231 2.56 -10.36 5.33
C ALA A 231 1.19 -9.87 5.79
N VAL A 232 1.12 -9.18 6.91
CA VAL A 232 -0.07 -8.49 7.38
C VAL A 232 0.25 -7.00 7.48
N ILE A 233 -0.53 -6.19 6.79
CA ILE A 233 -0.44 -4.72 6.82
C ILE A 233 -1.63 -4.20 7.62
N PHE A 234 -1.33 -3.58 8.76
CA PHE A 234 -2.30 -2.89 9.59
C PHE A 234 -2.36 -1.43 9.13
N VAL A 235 -3.50 -1.00 8.62
CA VAL A 235 -3.77 0.38 8.20
C VAL A 235 -4.70 0.98 9.24
N GLU A 236 -4.26 2.03 9.92
CA GLU A 236 -5.11 2.76 10.87
C GLU A 236 -6.29 3.40 10.15
N PHE A 237 -7.48 3.30 10.74
CA PHE A 237 -8.67 3.97 10.21
C PHE A 237 -8.53 5.49 10.30
N VAL A 238 -8.65 6.17 9.15
CA VAL A 238 -8.70 7.64 9.07
C VAL A 238 -10.16 8.08 8.94
N PRO A 239 -10.70 8.85 9.91
CA PRO A 239 -12.11 9.21 9.92
C PRO A 239 -12.38 10.37 8.97
N VAL A 240 -12.60 10.07 7.68
CA VAL A 240 -12.83 11.10 6.65
C VAL A 240 -14.14 11.86 6.89
N THR A 241 -15.15 11.22 7.49
CA THR A 241 -16.44 11.83 7.82
C THR A 241 -16.63 11.98 9.32
N GLU A 242 -17.44 12.95 9.74
CA GLU A 242 -17.74 13.23 11.15
C GLU A 242 -18.38 12.02 11.86
N GLU A 243 -19.28 11.31 11.17
CA GLU A 243 -19.99 10.15 11.71
C GLU A 243 -19.01 9.00 12.01
N SER A 244 -17.91 8.90 11.27
CA SER A 244 -16.93 7.83 11.37
C SER A 244 -15.86 8.05 12.45
N LYS A 245 -15.85 9.20 13.14
CA LYS A 245 -14.82 9.55 14.13
C LYS A 245 -14.66 8.53 15.26
N HIS A 246 -15.75 7.91 15.69
CA HIS A 246 -15.73 6.91 16.76
C HIS A 246 -14.98 5.62 16.38
N LEU A 247 -14.76 5.36 15.09
CA LEU A 247 -14.02 4.21 14.58
C LEU A 247 -12.50 4.43 14.59
N ALA A 248 -12.05 5.68 14.67
CA ALA A 248 -10.64 6.01 14.63
C ALA A 248 -9.94 5.65 15.96
N PRO A 249 -8.82 4.90 15.93
CA PRO A 249 -8.02 4.64 17.12
C PRO A 249 -7.60 5.93 17.84
N GLY A 250 -7.76 5.96 19.16
CA GLY A 250 -7.26 7.03 20.03
C GLY A 250 -5.94 6.66 20.68
N GLU A 251 -5.49 7.49 21.63
CA GLU A 251 -4.20 7.34 22.31
C GLU A 251 -4.01 5.95 22.96
N LYS A 252 -5.05 5.42 23.61
CA LYS A 252 -5.00 4.09 24.24
C LYS A 252 -4.86 2.98 23.22
N GLU A 253 -5.58 3.07 22.11
CA GLU A 253 -5.51 2.14 20.99
C GLU A 253 -4.14 2.20 20.30
N HIS A 254 -3.58 3.40 20.08
CA HIS A 254 -2.24 3.58 19.50
C HIS A 254 -1.16 2.93 20.37
N GLU A 255 -1.23 3.11 21.69
CA GLU A 255 -0.32 2.42 22.63
C GLU A 255 -0.42 0.89 22.52
N PHE A 256 -1.64 0.37 22.45
CA PHE A 256 -1.88 -1.07 22.29
C PHE A 256 -1.31 -1.57 20.96
N MET A 257 -1.60 -0.91 19.85
CA MET A 257 -1.11 -1.26 18.51
C MET A 257 0.42 -1.30 18.47
N ALA A 258 1.08 -0.27 19.02
CA ALA A 258 2.54 -0.21 19.07
C ALA A 258 3.14 -1.38 19.87
N LYS A 259 2.57 -1.70 21.04
CA LYS A 259 2.98 -2.84 21.86
C LYS A 259 2.72 -4.17 21.14
N ALA A 260 1.57 -4.32 20.49
CA ALA A 260 1.16 -5.52 19.77
C ALA A 260 2.08 -5.80 18.57
N VAL A 261 2.31 -4.82 17.70
CA VAL A 261 3.20 -4.96 16.53
C VAL A 261 4.62 -5.32 16.97
N LYS A 262 5.15 -4.65 18.01
CA LYS A 262 6.47 -4.98 18.57
C LYS A 262 6.54 -6.42 19.09
N ARG A 263 5.49 -6.88 19.78
CA ARG A 263 5.38 -8.28 20.24
C ARG A 263 5.39 -9.24 19.05
N LEU A 264 4.53 -9.02 18.05
CA LEU A 264 4.41 -9.87 16.86
C LEU A 264 5.74 -10.01 16.11
N ARG A 265 6.44 -8.90 15.87
CA ARG A 265 7.76 -8.89 15.21
C ARG A 265 8.81 -9.70 15.96
N ARG A 266 8.68 -9.84 17.28
CA ARG A 266 9.59 -10.62 18.14
C ARG A 266 9.19 -12.10 18.22
N THR A 267 7.90 -12.41 18.34
CA THR A 267 7.42 -13.76 18.70
C THR A 267 6.89 -14.57 17.53
N LYS A 268 6.36 -13.94 16.48
CA LYS A 268 5.70 -14.62 15.36
C LYS A 268 6.49 -14.41 14.07
N ARG A 269 7.48 -15.25 13.81
CA ARG A 269 8.40 -15.07 12.65
C ARG A 269 7.87 -15.57 11.31
N ARG A 270 6.68 -16.20 11.28
CA ARG A 270 6.05 -16.77 10.05
C ARG A 270 5.62 -15.72 9.03
N MET A 271 5.34 -14.50 9.46
CA MET A 271 4.82 -13.41 8.63
C MET A 271 5.57 -12.11 8.91
N VAL A 272 5.54 -11.19 7.95
CA VAL A 272 5.94 -9.80 8.13
C VAL A 272 4.74 -8.99 8.65
N TYR A 273 4.98 -8.07 9.57
CA TYR A 273 3.95 -7.18 10.11
C TYR A 273 4.35 -5.74 9.87
N ILE A 274 3.50 -4.99 9.20
CA ILE A 274 3.69 -3.57 8.88
C ILE A 274 2.50 -2.81 9.45
N ALA A 275 2.75 -1.64 10.05
CA ALA A 275 1.69 -0.81 10.62
C ALA A 275 1.84 0.64 10.15
N PHE A 276 0.80 1.18 9.51
CA PHE A 276 0.74 2.57 9.05
C PHE A 276 -0.34 3.33 9.84
N PRO A 277 -0.08 4.55 10.34
CA PRO A 277 1.18 5.32 10.31
C PRO A 277 2.18 4.94 11.43
N GLY A 278 1.89 3.92 12.27
CA GLY A 278 2.71 3.60 13.44
C GLY A 278 4.22 3.39 13.18
N ASP A 279 4.59 2.89 12.01
CA ASP A 279 5.98 2.71 11.56
C ASP A 279 6.64 3.98 10.96
N GLU A 280 5.85 5.02 10.65
CA GLU A 280 6.35 6.29 10.11
C GLU A 280 7.00 7.15 11.20
N LYS A 281 6.49 7.09 12.44
CA LYS A 281 7.01 7.88 13.57
C LYS A 281 8.51 7.66 13.81
N SER A 282 8.99 6.44 13.59
CA SER A 282 10.42 6.11 13.73
C SER A 282 11.30 6.53 12.55
N SER A 283 10.69 6.96 11.44
CA SER A 283 11.34 7.49 10.24
C SER A 283 11.40 9.03 10.22
N GLY A 284 11.11 9.68 11.34
CA GLY A 284 11.12 11.15 11.47
C GLY A 284 9.84 11.82 10.99
N GLY A 285 8.68 11.20 11.25
CA GLY A 285 7.36 11.72 10.91
C GLY A 285 6.82 11.15 9.59
N CYS A 286 5.77 11.79 9.05
CA CYS A 286 5.08 11.31 7.86
C CYS A 286 6.00 11.25 6.63
N VAL A 287 6.01 10.12 5.93
CA VAL A 287 6.90 9.88 4.78
C VAL A 287 6.25 10.18 3.42
N ALA A 288 5.10 10.84 3.43
CA ALA A 288 4.37 11.33 2.26
C ALA A 288 5.12 12.47 1.52
N ALA A 289 4.48 13.03 0.49
CA ALA A 289 4.98 14.17 -0.29
C ALA A 289 6.40 13.94 -0.86
N GLY A 290 6.69 12.71 -1.27
CA GLY A 290 7.95 12.32 -1.88
C GLY A 290 9.10 12.05 -0.91
N ARG A 291 8.93 12.15 0.42
CA ARG A 291 9.98 11.80 1.41
C ARG A 291 10.31 10.31 1.46
N GLY A 292 9.32 9.47 1.21
CA GLY A 292 9.44 8.02 1.21
C GLY A 292 8.45 7.36 0.25
N PHE A 293 7.30 7.98 0.05
CA PHE A 293 6.39 7.72 -1.06
C PHE A 293 5.67 9.00 -1.51
N PHE A 294 5.01 8.90 -2.64
CA PHE A 294 3.99 9.82 -3.13
C PHE A 294 2.93 9.00 -3.87
N HIS A 295 1.85 9.64 -4.30
CA HIS A 295 0.70 8.95 -4.86
C HIS A 295 0.34 9.53 -6.23
N ILE A 296 0.03 8.66 -7.19
CA ILE A 296 -0.60 9.04 -8.46
C ILE A 296 -2.05 8.53 -8.44
N ASN A 297 -3.00 9.44 -8.60
CA ASN A 297 -4.41 9.10 -8.67
C ASN A 297 -4.83 8.55 -10.05
N SER A 298 -6.08 8.12 -10.21
CA SER A 298 -6.54 7.48 -11.45
C SER A 298 -6.57 8.40 -12.66
N HIS A 299 -6.57 9.71 -12.45
CA HIS A 299 -6.60 10.75 -13.48
C HIS A 299 -5.19 11.33 -13.77
N GLY A 300 -4.15 10.80 -13.11
CA GLY A 300 -2.76 11.21 -13.28
C GLY A 300 -2.28 12.33 -12.36
N GLY A 301 -3.12 12.84 -11.47
CA GLY A 301 -2.72 13.83 -10.47
C GLY A 301 -1.69 13.26 -9.49
N ALA A 302 -0.62 14.01 -9.22
CA ALA A 302 0.37 13.66 -8.23
C ALA A 302 0.00 14.25 -6.86
N GLU A 303 -0.30 13.38 -5.91
CA GLU A 303 -0.80 13.71 -4.58
C GLU A 303 0.24 13.34 -3.51
N PRO A 304 0.32 14.10 -2.40
CA PRO A 304 1.22 13.76 -1.30
C PRO A 304 0.96 12.36 -0.73
N CYS A 305 -0.33 11.98 -0.61
CA CYS A 305 -0.82 10.77 0.01
C CYS A 305 -2.29 10.54 -0.41
N PRO A 306 -2.79 9.28 -0.49
CA PRO A 306 -4.21 9.03 -0.79
C PRO A 306 -5.22 9.66 0.20
N PHE A 307 -4.78 9.98 1.42
CA PHE A 307 -5.59 10.67 2.44
C PHE A 307 -5.49 12.20 2.37
N SER A 308 -4.69 12.73 1.44
CA SER A 308 -4.53 14.15 1.14
C SER A 308 -4.61 14.33 -0.38
N PRO A 309 -5.81 14.15 -0.98
CA PRO A 309 -5.99 14.01 -2.42
C PRO A 309 -5.99 15.36 -3.14
N TYR A 310 -4.91 16.13 -2.95
CA TYR A 310 -4.69 17.40 -3.60
C TYR A 310 -3.48 17.29 -4.51
N SER A 311 -3.63 17.83 -5.72
CA SER A 311 -2.63 17.75 -6.77
C SER A 311 -2.53 19.10 -7.47
N ASP A 312 -1.30 19.52 -7.73
CA ASP A 312 -0.99 20.73 -8.50
C ASP A 312 -0.24 20.42 -9.80
N ILE A 313 -0.04 19.14 -10.11
CA ILE A 313 0.69 18.65 -11.28
C ILE A 313 0.11 17.30 -11.75
N ASN A 314 0.11 17.05 -13.06
CA ASN A 314 -0.45 15.83 -13.64
C ASN A 314 0.55 15.13 -14.56
N VAL A 315 0.74 13.82 -14.39
CA VAL A 315 1.66 13.00 -15.20
C VAL A 315 1.19 12.77 -16.64
N LYS A 316 -0.02 13.22 -17.01
CA LYS A 316 -0.44 13.35 -18.41
C LYS A 316 0.35 14.43 -19.15
N ASP A 317 0.73 15.48 -18.42
CA ASP A 317 1.35 16.69 -18.98
C ASP A 317 2.83 16.81 -18.59
N THR A 318 3.32 15.93 -17.71
CA THR A 318 4.69 15.98 -17.18
C THR A 318 5.26 14.59 -16.95
N SER A 319 6.57 14.51 -16.68
CA SER A 319 7.20 13.28 -16.21
C SER A 319 7.00 13.08 -14.71
N LEU A 320 7.10 11.83 -14.26
CA LEU A 320 7.11 11.42 -12.87
C LEU A 320 8.24 12.10 -12.07
N ARG A 321 9.38 12.36 -12.72
CA ARG A 321 10.50 13.10 -12.12
C ARG A 321 10.13 14.54 -11.80
N GLU A 322 9.41 15.21 -12.70
CA GLU A 322 8.95 16.58 -12.48
C GLU A 322 7.78 16.62 -11.50
N ALA A 323 6.92 15.60 -11.48
CA ALA A 323 5.88 15.44 -10.45
C ALA A 323 6.47 15.41 -9.03
N LEU A 324 7.61 14.77 -8.81
CA LEU A 324 8.32 14.78 -7.52
C LEU A 324 8.77 16.18 -7.07
N LYS A 325 8.97 17.09 -8.03
CA LYS A 325 9.32 18.49 -7.82
C LYS A 325 8.09 19.41 -7.74
N SER A 326 6.90 18.83 -7.60
CA SER A 326 5.66 19.56 -7.33
C SER A 326 5.88 20.71 -6.33
N PRO A 327 5.44 21.94 -6.66
CA PRO A 327 5.45 23.04 -5.70
C PRO A 327 4.66 22.72 -4.43
N LEU A 328 3.53 22.01 -4.53
CA LEU A 328 2.76 21.52 -3.39
C LEU A 328 3.61 20.61 -2.49
N PHE A 329 4.29 19.62 -3.08
CA PHE A 329 5.14 18.70 -2.30
C PHE A 329 6.28 19.47 -1.62
N THR A 330 6.86 20.44 -2.31
CA THR A 330 7.93 21.29 -1.77
C THR A 330 7.43 22.13 -0.60
N ALA A 331 6.30 22.82 -0.76
CA ALA A 331 5.69 23.62 0.30
C ALA A 331 5.32 22.79 1.53
N ILE A 332 4.73 21.60 1.35
CA ILE A 332 4.40 20.68 2.46
C ILE A 332 5.67 20.29 3.24
N ARG A 333 6.78 20.01 2.56
CA ARG A 333 8.05 19.64 3.20
C ARG A 333 8.69 20.84 3.92
N GLU A 334 8.68 22.02 3.31
CA GLU A 334 9.32 23.23 3.85
C GLU A 334 8.57 23.84 5.03
N GLN A 335 7.24 23.75 5.05
CA GLN A 335 6.41 24.26 6.14
C GLN A 335 6.37 23.33 7.37
N GLY A 336 7.10 22.20 7.35
CA GLY A 336 7.22 21.30 8.51
C GLY A 336 5.97 20.47 8.82
N LEU A 337 4.95 20.49 7.96
CA LEU A 337 3.65 19.81 8.17
C LEU A 337 3.76 18.30 8.37
N LEU A 338 4.89 17.70 8.02
CA LEU A 338 5.14 16.25 8.09
C LEU A 338 5.87 15.82 9.38
N ILE A 339 6.29 16.78 10.22
CA ILE A 339 7.16 16.55 11.38
C ILE A 339 6.41 16.79 12.71
N ASP A 340 5.23 17.43 12.66
CA ASP A 340 4.39 17.67 13.84
C ASP A 340 4.21 16.39 14.67
N ASP A 341 4.56 16.44 15.96
CA ASP A 341 4.44 15.28 16.84
C ASP A 341 2.95 15.00 17.08
N HIS A 342 2.52 13.81 16.66
CA HIS A 342 1.18 13.33 16.92
C HIS A 342 1.22 11.96 17.61
N ILE A 343 0.23 11.74 18.47
CA ILE A 343 0.09 10.54 19.30
C ILE A 343 -0.39 9.33 18.45
N GLY A 344 -0.90 9.60 17.25
CA GLY A 344 -1.25 8.66 16.19
C GLY A 344 -2.10 9.38 15.13
N GLY A 345 -2.71 8.67 14.19
CA GLY A 345 -3.48 9.29 13.09
C GLY A 345 -2.63 9.87 11.95
N CYS A 346 -3.28 10.27 10.85
CA CYS A 346 -2.62 10.77 9.65
C CYS A 346 -2.28 12.27 9.76
N THR A 347 -0.98 12.62 9.76
CA THR A 347 -0.48 14.00 9.92
C THR A 347 -1.05 14.96 8.88
N LEU A 348 -1.08 14.54 7.62
CA LEU A 348 -1.60 15.36 6.52
C LEU A 348 -3.10 15.57 6.63
N TYR A 349 -3.84 14.54 7.05
CA TYR A 349 -5.28 14.66 7.26
C TYR A 349 -5.61 15.67 8.38
N MET A 350 -4.83 15.66 9.46
CA MET A 350 -4.99 16.64 10.55
C MET A 350 -4.65 18.07 10.12
N ASN A 351 -3.74 18.25 9.16
CA ASN A 351 -3.33 19.54 8.62
C ASN A 351 -4.04 19.87 7.27
N ARG A 352 -5.18 19.24 6.96
CA ARG A 352 -5.85 19.38 5.65
C ARG A 352 -6.15 20.82 5.23
N GLU A 353 -6.56 21.67 6.17
CA GLU A 353 -6.89 23.08 5.89
C GLU A 353 -5.65 23.84 5.39
N LYS A 354 -4.49 23.61 6.01
CA LYS A 354 -3.22 24.19 5.55
C LYS A 354 -2.80 23.65 4.20
N VAL A 355 -3.01 22.35 3.94
CA VAL A 355 -2.72 21.76 2.63
C VAL A 355 -3.60 22.39 1.54
N GLU A 356 -4.89 22.57 1.81
CA GLU A 356 -5.81 23.28 0.90
C GLU A 356 -5.38 24.73 0.66
N GLU A 357 -4.98 25.45 1.70
CA GLU A 357 -4.43 26.81 1.57
C GLU A 357 -3.22 26.85 0.64
N ILE A 358 -2.28 25.91 0.78
CA ILE A 358 -1.10 25.81 -0.10
C ILE A 358 -1.50 25.59 -1.57
N VAL A 359 -2.51 24.75 -1.81
CA VAL A 359 -2.99 24.45 -3.17
C VAL A 359 -3.66 25.67 -3.79
N ASN A 360 -4.45 26.40 -3.00
CA ASN A 360 -5.25 27.54 -3.45
C ASN A 360 -4.47 28.87 -3.49
N ALA A 361 -3.28 28.94 -2.88
CA ALA A 361 -2.42 30.13 -2.88
C ALA A 361 -1.71 30.40 -4.23
N LYS A 362 -2.10 29.69 -5.30
CA LYS A 362 -1.52 29.79 -6.65
C LYS A 362 -2.37 30.62 -7.61
#